data_AF-A0A533UNR2-F1
#
_entry.id   AF-A0A533UNR2-F1
#
_cell.length_a   1.000
_cell.length_b   1.000
_cell.length_c   1.000
_cell.angle_alpha   90.00
_cell.angle_beta   90.00
_cell.angle_gamma   90.00
#
_symmetry.space_group_name_H-M   'P 1'
#
loop_
_entity.id
_entity.type
_entity.pdbx_description
1 polymer ?
#
loop_
_entity_poly.entity_id
_entity_poly.type
_entity_poly.pdbx_seq_one_letter_code
_entity_poly.pdbx_strand_id
1 'polypeptide(L)'
;MQRVLDEEHRIEWTKRAIEKLLQSGRGDAARFDSIMHLLEEEIPVPESEIKYLKEQYKVVLLIQHSTKKLEWVTGLIDNLRRNEIGDYQRLSYIKKAIEERKPLPGNEITYLKDKYKTLDIITKNSQNEDHKDTNEKEEIDYNSVLDGLNDAITQLQVLQAKN
;
A
#
# COMPACT_ATOMS: atom_id res chain seq x y z
N MET A 1 5.35 -19.26 -31.82
CA MET A 1 4.36 -19.40 -30.73
C MET A 1 4.77 -18.57 -29.51
N GLN A 2 5.94 -18.81 -28.89
CA GLN A 2 6.41 -18.02 -27.72
C GLN A 2 6.45 -16.50 -27.95
N ARG A 3 7.05 -16.02 -29.05
CA ARG A 3 7.16 -14.57 -29.33
C ARG A 3 5.81 -13.86 -29.51
N VAL A 4 4.78 -14.58 -29.99
CA VAL A 4 3.43 -14.02 -30.17
C VAL A 4 2.74 -13.88 -28.81
N LEU A 5 2.90 -14.90 -27.95
CA LEU A 5 2.41 -14.84 -26.57
C LEU A 5 3.11 -13.73 -25.77
N ASP A 6 4.42 -13.57 -25.92
CA ASP A 6 5.17 -12.51 -25.21
C ASP A 6 4.72 -11.11 -25.64
N GLU A 7 4.39 -10.91 -26.93
CA GLU A 7 3.86 -9.66 -27.45
C GLU A 7 2.44 -9.37 -26.94
N GLU A 8 1.57 -10.38 -26.96
CA GLU A 8 0.19 -10.26 -26.45
C GLU A 8 0.16 -9.89 -24.96
N HIS A 9 1.01 -10.54 -24.14
CA HIS A 9 1.17 -10.17 -22.73
C HIS A 9 1.69 -8.74 -22.55
N ARG A 10 2.59 -8.28 -23.42
CA ARG A 10 3.13 -6.92 -23.38
C ARG A 10 2.05 -5.89 -23.70
N ILE A 11 1.26 -6.13 -24.74
CA ILE A 11 0.14 -5.25 -25.13
C ILE A 11 -0.87 -5.17 -23.98
N GLU A 12 -1.29 -6.32 -23.45
CA GLU A 12 -2.27 -6.38 -22.36
C GLU A 12 -1.74 -5.68 -21.09
N TRP A 13 -0.47 -5.92 -20.75
CA TRP A 13 0.18 -5.22 -19.63
C TRP A 13 0.20 -3.71 -19.85
N THR A 14 0.50 -3.25 -21.06
CA THR A 14 0.60 -1.82 -21.41
C THR A 14 -0.77 -1.13 -21.27
N LYS A 15 -1.84 -1.75 -21.77
CA LYS A 15 -3.21 -1.24 -21.63
C LYS A 15 -3.62 -1.12 -20.16
N ARG A 16 -3.45 -2.19 -19.38
CA ARG A 16 -3.76 -2.20 -17.94
C ARG A 16 -2.93 -1.19 -17.16
N ALA A 17 -1.66 -1.03 -17.52
CA ALA A 17 -0.78 -0.05 -16.88
C ALA A 17 -1.30 1.37 -17.11
N ILE A 18 -1.66 1.71 -18.35
CA ILE A 18 -2.23 3.03 -18.69
C ILE A 18 -3.54 3.27 -17.94
N GLU A 19 -4.48 2.31 -17.94
CA GLU A 19 -5.74 2.43 -17.22
C GLU A 19 -5.52 2.72 -15.73
N LYS A 20 -4.63 1.96 -15.08
CA LYS A 20 -4.33 2.15 -13.66
C LYS A 20 -3.62 3.48 -13.39
N LEU A 21 -2.76 3.93 -14.30
CA LEU A 21 -2.10 5.23 -14.21
C LEU A 21 -3.11 6.38 -14.32
N LEU A 22 -4.03 6.32 -15.29
CA LEU A 22 -5.14 7.26 -15.46
C LEU A 22 -6.05 7.31 -14.23
N GLN A 23 -6.47 6.15 -13.72
CA GLN A 23 -7.28 6.06 -12.49
C GLN A 23 -6.58 6.67 -11.27
N SER A 24 -5.25 6.57 -11.21
CA SER A 24 -4.45 7.19 -10.15
C SER A 24 -4.14 8.67 -10.38
N GLY A 25 -4.61 9.26 -11.48
CA GLY A 25 -4.36 10.65 -11.86
C GLY A 25 -2.87 10.93 -12.12
N ARG A 26 -2.13 9.95 -12.65
CA ARG A 26 -0.66 10.02 -12.68
C ARG A 26 -0.08 9.74 -14.06
N GLY A 27 0.87 10.60 -14.43
CA GLY A 27 1.50 10.60 -15.75
C GLY A 27 0.83 11.56 -16.71
N ASP A 28 1.25 11.54 -17.97
CA ASP A 28 0.79 12.43 -19.01
C ASP A 28 -0.29 11.73 -19.86
N ALA A 29 -1.51 12.26 -19.80
CA ALA A 29 -2.67 11.71 -20.51
C ALA A 29 -2.46 11.72 -22.04
N ALA A 30 -1.91 12.79 -22.62
CA ALA A 30 -1.68 12.87 -24.06
C ALA A 30 -0.63 11.84 -24.52
N ARG A 31 0.36 11.59 -23.66
CA ARG A 31 1.36 10.54 -23.89
C ARG A 31 0.71 9.15 -23.83
N PHE A 32 -0.21 8.92 -22.91
CA PHE A 32 -0.97 7.66 -22.84
C PHE A 32 -1.87 7.45 -24.07
N ASP A 33 -2.56 8.48 -24.53
CA ASP A 33 -3.39 8.43 -25.74
C ASP A 33 -2.53 8.06 -26.95
N SER A 34 -1.33 8.65 -27.06
CA SER A 34 -0.38 8.33 -28.13
C SER A 34 0.06 6.86 -28.09
N ILE A 35 0.31 6.31 -26.90
CA ILE A 35 0.69 4.89 -26.75
C ILE A 35 -0.50 3.98 -27.09
N MET A 36 -1.72 4.33 -26.67
CA MET A 36 -2.91 3.56 -27.00
C MET A 36 -3.15 3.51 -28.51
N HIS A 37 -3.00 4.65 -29.21
CA HIS A 37 -3.10 4.70 -30.67
C HIS A 37 -2.06 3.79 -31.36
N LEU A 38 -0.83 3.72 -30.85
CA LEU A 38 0.18 2.79 -31.40
C LEU A 38 -0.26 1.33 -31.24
N LEU A 39 -0.84 0.97 -30.08
CA LEU A 39 -1.34 -0.38 -29.83
C LEU A 39 -2.53 -0.74 -30.71
N GLU A 40 -3.42 0.21 -31.00
CA GLU A 40 -4.59 0.03 -31.88
C GLU A 40 -4.18 -0.22 -33.33
N GLU A 41 -3.16 0.48 -33.80
CA GLU A 41 -2.58 0.33 -35.14
C GLU A 41 -1.61 -0.87 -35.25
N GLU A 42 -1.51 -1.70 -34.21
CA GLU A 42 -0.56 -2.83 -34.11
C GLU A 42 0.91 -2.40 -34.29
N ILE A 43 1.22 -1.12 -34.02
CA ILE A 43 2.56 -0.56 -34.10
C ILE A 43 3.31 -0.84 -32.80
N PRO A 44 4.55 -1.37 -32.85
CA PRO A 44 5.36 -1.58 -31.66
C PRO A 44 5.56 -0.30 -30.86
N VAL A 45 5.21 -0.34 -29.57
CA VAL A 45 5.43 0.76 -28.64
C VAL A 45 6.93 0.95 -28.40
N PRO A 46 7.48 2.17 -28.53
CA PRO A 46 8.90 2.43 -28.27
C PRO A 46 9.30 2.06 -26.84
N GLU A 47 10.51 1.51 -26.66
CA GLU A 47 11.00 1.10 -25.33
C GLU A 47 11.07 2.29 -24.34
N SER A 48 11.28 3.52 -24.83
CA SER A 48 11.22 4.74 -24.00
C SER A 48 9.85 4.94 -23.35
N GLU A 49 8.78 4.61 -24.06
CA GLU A 49 7.40 4.70 -23.57
C GLU A 49 7.11 3.59 -22.56
N ILE A 50 7.54 2.36 -22.85
CA ILE A 50 7.43 1.24 -21.92
C ILE A 50 8.20 1.54 -20.62
N LYS A 51 9.42 2.08 -20.72
CA LYS A 51 10.22 2.49 -19.56
C LYS A 51 9.50 3.57 -18.74
N TYR A 52 8.96 4.58 -19.39
CA TYR A 52 8.17 5.62 -18.74
C TYR A 52 6.96 5.03 -17.99
N LEU A 53 6.17 4.17 -18.64
CA LEU A 53 5.03 3.50 -18.00
C LEU A 53 5.45 2.69 -16.78
N LYS A 54 6.54 1.92 -16.88
CA LYS A 54 7.09 1.17 -15.73
C LYS A 54 7.48 2.09 -14.58
N GLU A 55 8.11 3.22 -14.85
CA GLU A 55 8.51 4.19 -13.82
C GLU A 55 7.29 4.84 -13.14
N GLN A 56 6.28 5.23 -13.91
CA GLN A 56 5.05 5.75 -13.35
C GLN A 56 4.32 4.68 -12.54
N TYR A 57 4.19 3.48 -13.08
CA TYR A 57 3.46 2.39 -12.44
C TYR A 57 4.10 1.97 -11.12
N LYS A 58 5.44 1.91 -11.04
CA LYS A 58 6.19 1.64 -9.81
C LYS A 58 5.82 2.60 -8.68
N VAL A 59 5.66 3.88 -9.00
CA VAL A 59 5.30 4.85 -7.98
C VAL A 59 3.83 4.73 -7.56
N VAL A 60 2.90 4.36 -8.47
CA VAL A 60 1.52 4.01 -8.06
C VAL A 60 1.51 2.84 -7.08
N LEU A 61 2.29 1.79 -7.37
CA LEU A 61 2.44 0.67 -6.44
C LEU A 61 3.02 1.09 -5.10
N LEU A 62 4.00 2.00 -5.10
CA LEU A 62 4.60 2.52 -3.87
C LEU A 62 3.58 3.31 -3.04
N ILE A 63 2.78 4.17 -3.67
CA ILE A 63 1.69 4.90 -3.01
C ILE A 63 0.67 3.91 -2.43
N GLN A 64 0.26 2.92 -3.22
CA GLN A 64 -0.71 1.92 -2.79
C GLN A 64 -0.20 1.11 -1.59
N HIS A 65 1.04 0.65 -1.64
CA HIS A 65 1.66 -0.11 -0.54
C HIS A 65 1.78 0.73 0.74
N SER A 66 2.27 1.97 0.62
CA SER A 66 2.39 2.88 1.76
C SER A 66 1.04 3.25 2.34
N THR A 67 0.02 3.48 1.51
CA THR A 67 -1.35 3.74 1.96
C THR A 67 -1.93 2.55 2.71
N LYS A 68 -1.79 1.32 2.17
CA LYS A 68 -2.23 0.09 2.83
C LYS A 68 -1.56 -0.10 4.20
N LYS A 69 -0.27 0.26 4.31
CA LYS A 69 0.45 0.22 5.58
C LYS A 69 -0.16 1.16 6.62
N LEU A 70 -0.50 2.39 6.22
CA LEU A 70 -1.15 3.36 7.10
C LEU A 70 -2.53 2.85 7.54
N GLU A 71 -3.32 2.31 6.60
CA GLU A 71 -4.63 1.70 6.89
C GLU A 71 -4.50 0.56 7.93
N TRP A 72 -3.55 -0.35 7.75
CA TRP A 72 -3.28 -1.41 8.71
C TRP A 72 -2.97 -0.86 10.11
N VAL A 73 -2.11 0.14 10.23
CA VAL A 73 -1.78 0.72 11.55
C VAL A 73 -2.99 1.42 12.16
N THR A 74 -3.80 2.15 11.38
CA THR A 74 -5.03 2.75 11.90
C THR A 74 -6.04 1.69 12.35
N GLY A 75 -6.16 0.57 11.62
CA GLY A 75 -6.96 -0.58 12.00
C GLY A 75 -6.47 -1.26 13.28
N LEU A 76 -5.15 -1.39 13.45
CA LEU A 76 -4.54 -1.86 14.70
C LEU A 76 -4.93 -0.95 15.86
N ILE A 77 -4.81 0.37 15.71
CA ILE A 77 -5.17 1.33 16.77
C ILE A 77 -6.65 1.20 17.14
N ASP A 78 -7.54 1.05 16.16
CA ASP A 78 -8.96 0.84 16.42
C ASP A 78 -9.23 -0.49 17.13
N ASN A 79 -8.45 -1.53 16.84
CA ASN A 79 -8.54 -2.81 17.54
C ASN A 79 -8.05 -2.69 19.00
N LEU A 80 -6.92 -2.01 19.22
CA LEU A 80 -6.41 -1.72 20.57
C LEU A 80 -7.43 -0.95 21.41
N ARG A 81 -8.08 0.08 20.84
CA ARG A 81 -9.11 0.86 21.54
C ARG A 81 -10.34 0.03 21.87
N ARG A 82 -10.80 -0.83 20.95
CA ARG A 82 -11.95 -1.73 21.17
C ARG A 82 -11.72 -2.73 22.29
N ASN A 83 -10.48 -3.17 22.47
CA ASN A 83 -10.11 -4.10 23.54
C ASN A 83 -9.60 -3.38 24.81
N GLU A 84 -9.74 -2.06 24.89
CA GLU A 84 -9.29 -1.25 26.03
C GLU A 84 -7.77 -1.41 26.33
N ILE A 85 -6.97 -1.69 25.29
CA ILE A 85 -5.53 -1.94 25.42
C ILE A 85 -4.75 -0.63 25.22
N GLY A 86 -4.22 -0.12 26.32
CA GLY A 86 -3.37 1.07 26.33
C GLY A 86 -4.15 2.36 26.59
N ASP A 87 -3.42 3.47 26.60
CA ASP A 87 -3.97 4.80 26.84
C ASP A 87 -4.74 5.33 25.62
N TYR A 88 -6.02 5.63 25.83
CA TYR A 88 -6.93 6.06 24.77
C TYR A 88 -6.54 7.41 24.15
N GLN A 89 -6.08 8.36 24.96
CA GLN A 89 -5.70 9.69 24.47
C GLN A 89 -4.45 9.60 23.60
N ARG A 90 -3.46 8.82 24.05
CA ARG A 90 -2.24 8.54 23.31
C ARG A 90 -2.52 7.82 22.00
N LEU A 91 -3.37 6.80 21.99
CA LEU A 91 -3.80 6.12 20.75
C LEU A 91 -4.52 7.07 19.78
N SER A 92 -5.36 7.97 20.30
CA SER A 92 -6.04 8.98 19.48
C SER A 92 -5.06 9.99 18.88
N TYR A 93 -4.06 10.43 19.66
CA TYR A 93 -2.98 11.27 19.16
C TYR A 93 -2.20 10.60 18.04
N ILE A 94 -1.79 9.34 18.22
CA ILE A 94 -1.03 8.57 17.23
C ILE A 94 -1.85 8.39 15.95
N LYS A 95 -3.13 8.00 16.06
CA LYS A 95 -4.03 7.84 14.90
C LYS A 95 -4.14 9.14 14.12
N LYS A 96 -4.37 10.26 14.81
CA LYS A 96 -4.45 11.59 14.19
C LYS A 96 -3.16 11.96 13.47
N ALA A 97 -1.99 11.70 14.07
CA ALA A 97 -0.71 11.96 13.43
C ALA A 97 -0.54 11.14 12.13
N ILE A 98 -0.96 9.87 12.12
CA ILE A 98 -0.92 9.03 10.92
C ILE A 98 -1.86 9.55 9.83
N GLU A 99 -3.10 9.91 10.19
CA GLU A 99 -4.09 10.49 9.27
C GLU A 99 -3.62 11.82 8.66
N GLU A 100 -2.95 12.65 9.47
CA GLU A 100 -2.30 13.89 9.04
C GLU A 100 -0.95 13.66 8.33
N ARG A 101 -0.55 12.40 8.13
CA ARG A 101 0.72 12.00 7.50
C ARG A 101 1.93 12.64 8.17
N LYS A 102 1.94 12.68 9.49
CA LYS A 102 3.05 13.19 10.30
C LYS A 102 3.89 12.02 10.83
N PRO A 103 5.22 12.03 10.64
CA PRO A 103 6.08 11.02 11.22
C PRO A 103 5.89 10.94 12.73
N LEU A 104 5.85 9.71 13.25
CA LEU A 104 5.73 9.46 14.67
C LEU A 104 7.10 9.43 15.33
N PRO A 105 7.22 9.97 16.56
CA PRO A 105 8.38 9.73 17.39
C PRO A 105 8.61 8.23 17.63
N GLY A 106 9.87 7.79 17.72
CA GLY A 106 10.19 6.36 17.87
C GLY A 106 9.57 5.70 19.10
N ASN A 107 9.44 6.44 20.20
CA ASN A 107 8.77 5.98 21.42
C ASN A 107 7.27 5.71 21.22
N GLU A 108 6.61 6.37 20.27
CA GLU A 108 5.21 6.07 19.91
C GLU A 108 5.11 4.78 19.08
N ILE A 109 6.08 4.53 18.20
CA ILE A 109 6.17 3.26 17.45
C ILE A 109 6.44 2.10 18.41
N THR A 110 7.39 2.24 19.34
CA THR A 110 7.66 1.25 20.39
C THR A 110 6.42 0.99 21.23
N TYR A 111 5.71 2.05 21.62
CA TYR A 111 4.45 1.93 22.35
C TYR A 111 3.42 1.09 21.58
N LEU A 112 3.20 1.35 20.29
CA LEU A 112 2.30 0.55 19.47
C LEU A 112 2.72 -0.92 19.37
N LYS A 113 4.03 -1.20 19.20
CA LYS A 113 4.55 -2.57 19.17
C LYS A 113 4.25 -3.33 20.46
N ASP A 114 4.45 -2.68 21.61
CA ASP A 114 4.19 -3.32 22.90
C ASP A 114 2.70 -3.55 23.16
N LYS A 115 1.84 -2.63 22.73
CA LYS A 115 0.39 -2.82 22.81
C LYS A 115 -0.11 -3.89 21.85
N TYR A 116 0.45 -3.97 20.65
CA TYR A 116 0.17 -5.06 19.72
C TYR A 116 0.51 -6.43 20.32
N LYS A 117 1.67 -6.59 20.98
CA LYS A 117 2.01 -7.85 21.67
C LYS A 117 0.96 -8.24 22.70
N THR A 118 0.45 -7.27 23.46
CA THR A 118 -0.59 -7.52 24.47
C THR A 118 -1.89 -7.98 23.81
N LEU A 119 -2.30 -7.31 22.72
CA LEU A 119 -3.46 -7.69 21.93
C LEU A 119 -3.33 -9.11 21.36
N ASP A 120 -2.18 -9.42 20.74
CA ASP A 120 -1.90 -10.73 20.15
C ASP A 120 -2.00 -11.87 21.19
N ILE A 121 -1.45 -11.67 22.39
CA ILE A 121 -1.57 -12.61 23.52
C ILE A 121 -3.04 -12.81 23.92
N ILE A 122 -3.80 -11.72 24.09
CA ILE A 122 -5.22 -11.80 24.48
C ILE A 122 -6.02 -12.56 23.41
N THR A 123 -5.84 -12.21 22.14
CA THR A 123 -6.58 -12.85 21.04
C THR A 123 -6.21 -14.32 20.86
N LYS A 124 -4.94 -14.69 21.01
CA LYS A 124 -4.50 -16.10 20.95
C LYS A 124 -5.02 -16.92 22.12
N ASN A 125 -5.09 -16.32 23.31
CA ASN A 125 -5.67 -16.99 24.47
C ASN A 125 -7.19 -17.19 24.33
N SER A 126 -7.91 -16.25 23.72
CA SER A 126 -9.35 -16.38 23.43
C SER A 126 -9.67 -17.41 22.32
N GLN A 127 -8.75 -17.66 21.39
CA GLN A 127 -8.92 -18.66 20.32
C GLN A 127 -8.70 -20.11 20.78
N ASN A 128 -8.20 -20.33 21.99
CA ASN A 128 -8.05 -21.68 22.55
C ASN A 128 -9.35 -22.24 23.17
N GLU A 129 -10.45 -21.47 23.18
CA GLU A 129 -11.75 -21.91 23.72
C GLU A 129 -12.83 -22.23 22.66
N ASP A 130 -12.65 -21.88 21.39
CA ASP A 130 -13.63 -22.20 20.35
C ASP A 130 -13.00 -22.66 19.02
N HIS A 131 -13.52 -23.77 18.50
CA HIS A 131 -13.00 -24.51 17.36
C HIS A 131 -12.99 -23.75 16.03
N LYS A 132 -11.92 -23.99 15.26
CA LYS A 132 -11.87 -24.19 13.79
C LYS A 132 -12.75 -23.27 12.94
N ASP A 133 -12.14 -22.22 12.39
CA ASP A 133 -12.54 -21.76 11.06
C ASP A 133 -11.31 -21.33 10.26
N THR A 134 -10.95 -22.17 9.29
CA THR A 134 -9.86 -21.97 8.32
C THR A 134 -10.34 -20.96 7.29
N ASN A 135 -10.22 -19.68 7.63
CA ASN A 135 -10.02 -18.64 6.63
C ASN A 135 -8.58 -18.16 6.83
N GLU A 136 -7.70 -18.49 5.88
CA GLU A 136 -6.35 -17.96 5.79
C GLU A 136 -6.44 -16.43 5.61
N LYS A 137 -6.69 -15.71 6.72
CA LYS A 137 -6.43 -14.28 6.81
C LYS A 137 -4.92 -14.16 6.70
N GLU A 138 -4.43 -13.45 5.69
CA GLU A 138 -3.04 -12.99 5.62
C GLU A 138 -2.62 -12.55 7.03
N GLU A 139 -1.68 -13.27 7.64
CA GLU A 139 -1.16 -12.91 8.95
C GLU A 139 -0.32 -11.64 8.76
N ILE A 140 -0.91 -10.50 9.09
CA ILE A 140 -0.24 -9.21 8.98
C ILE A 140 0.85 -9.14 10.05
N ASP A 141 2.12 -9.13 9.65
CA ASP A 141 3.23 -8.84 10.55
C ASP A 141 3.24 -7.35 10.92
N TYR A 142 2.50 -7.03 11.98
CA TYR A 142 2.43 -5.67 12.49
C TYR A 142 3.78 -5.13 12.96
N ASN A 143 4.76 -5.96 13.34
CA ASN A 143 6.07 -5.45 13.75
C ASN A 143 6.80 -4.86 12.54
N SER A 144 6.85 -5.59 11.42
CA SER A 144 7.42 -5.12 10.15
C SER A 144 6.67 -3.90 9.58
N VAL A 145 5.34 -3.92 9.69
CA VAL A 145 4.50 -2.78 9.31
C VAL A 145 4.86 -1.54 10.12
N LEU A 146 4.98 -1.65 11.44
CA LEU A 146 5.30 -0.54 12.34
C LEU A 146 6.73 -0.02 12.14
N ASP A 147 7.70 -0.89 11.84
CA ASP A 147 9.09 -0.47 11.57
C ASP A 147 9.20 0.47 10.37
N GLY A 148 8.50 0.14 9.28
CA GLY A 148 8.52 0.98 8.08
C GLY A 148 7.37 1.99 8.00
N LEU A 149 6.76 2.38 9.12
CA LEU A 149 5.62 3.31 9.13
C LEU A 149 6.05 4.73 8.75
N ASN A 150 7.11 5.25 9.39
CA ASN A 150 7.60 6.60 9.10
C ASN A 150 8.14 6.72 7.66
N ASP A 151 8.74 5.65 7.13
CA ASP A 151 9.17 5.60 5.73
C ASP A 151 7.98 5.69 4.79
N ALA A 152 6.90 4.95 5.06
CA ALA A 152 5.68 5.01 4.26
C ALA A 152 5.03 6.41 4.30
N ILE A 153 4.99 7.06 5.47
CA ILE A 153 4.52 8.43 5.63
C ILE A 153 5.37 9.39 4.78
N THR A 154 6.69 9.31 4.91
CA THR A 154 7.63 10.19 4.19
C THR A 154 7.52 9.99 2.68
N GLN A 155 7.43 8.74 2.22
CA GLN A 155 7.23 8.42 0.80
C GLN A 155 5.96 9.06 0.26
N LEU A 156 4.84 8.95 0.98
CA LEU A 156 3.57 9.54 0.56
C LEU A 156 3.65 11.06 0.48
N GLN A 157 4.32 11.72 1.42
CA GLN A 157 4.55 13.16 1.39
C GLN A 157 5.36 13.58 0.16
N VAL A 158 6.48 12.91 -0.11
CA VAL A 158 7.37 13.22 -1.25
C VAL A 158 6.66 13.00 -2.59
N LEU A 159 5.86 11.94 -2.71
CA LEU A 159 5.19 11.60 -3.96
C LEU A 159 4.01 12.51 -4.26
N GLN A 160 3.34 13.06 -3.24
CA GLN A 160 2.29 14.08 -3.44
C GLN A 160 2.84 15.45 -3.82
N ALA A 161 4.04 15.80 -3.36
CA ALA A 161 4.69 17.07 -3.73
C ALA A 161 5.23 17.10 -5.18
N LYS A 162 5.21 15.96 -5.87
CA LYS A 162 5.76 15.78 -7.24
C LYS A 162 4.68 15.67 -8.33
N ASN A 163 3.40 15.77 -7.96
CA ASN A 163 2.28 15.80 -8.90
C ASN A 163 1.81 17.24 -9.11
#